data_AF-A0A7J9Y8I1-F1
#
_entry.id   AF-A0A7J9Y8I1-F1
#
_cell.length_a   1.000
_cell.length_b   1.000
_cell.length_c   1.000
_cell.angle_alpha   90.00
_cell.angle_beta   90.00
_cell.angle_gamma   90.00
#
_symmetry.space_group_name_H-M   'P 1'
#
loop_
_entity.id
_entity.type
_entity.pdbx_description
1 polymer ?
#
loop_
_entity_poly.entity_id
_entity_poly.type
_entity_poly.pdbx_seq_one_letter_code
_entity_poly.pdbx_strand_id
1 'polypeptide(L)'
;MAQTAVLAVPLDESTAKVRGGDPSDEPEDLNLRHWSGVLPLRLTASAPEPGAEGVRVPLPPYLHNYCGNHNESGSDRTPEE
;
A
#
# COMPACT_ATOMS: atom_id res chain seq x y z
N MET A 1 29.70 -19.02 14.99
CA MET A 1 28.38 -19.61 14.68
C MET A 1 27.52 -18.53 14.05
N ALA A 2 26.76 -18.81 13.00
CA ALA A 2 25.80 -17.84 12.43
C ALA A 2 24.49 -17.90 13.24
N GLN A 3 24.00 -16.74 13.69
CA GLN A 3 22.87 -16.63 14.63
C GLN A 3 21.51 -16.41 13.93
N THR A 4 21.50 -16.23 12.61
CA THR A 4 20.30 -15.95 11.82
C THR A 4 19.88 -17.19 11.03
N ALA A 5 18.62 -17.60 11.17
CA ALA A 5 17.98 -18.60 10.31
C ALA A 5 17.21 -17.91 9.19
N VAL A 6 17.19 -18.51 7.99
CA VAL A 6 16.42 -18.05 6.83
C VAL A 6 15.47 -19.17 6.44
N LEU A 7 14.20 -18.84 6.19
CA LEU A 7 13.18 -19.78 5.72
C LEU A 7 12.70 -19.35 4.33
N ALA A 8 12.54 -20.33 3.43
CA ALA A 8 11.88 -20.15 2.15
C ALA A 8 10.56 -20.94 2.15
N VAL A 9 9.44 -20.27 1.90
CA VAL A 9 8.12 -20.89 1.81
C VAL A 9 7.62 -20.74 0.37
N PRO A 10 7.41 -21.84 -0.39
CA PRO A 10 6.83 -21.76 -1.72
C PRO A 10 5.33 -21.42 -1.63
N LEU A 11 4.83 -20.67 -2.60
CA LEU A 11 3.41 -20.29 -2.71
C LEU A 11 2.74 -21.07 -3.86
N ASP A 12 2.96 -22.38 -3.92
CA ASP A 12 2.39 -23.26 -4.97
C ASP A 12 0.85 -23.23 -4.96
N GLU A 13 0.26 -23.10 -3.77
CA GLU A 13 -1.17 -22.89 -3.56
C GLU A 13 -1.39 -21.67 -2.66
N SER A 14 -2.04 -20.65 -3.19
CA SER A 14 -2.41 -19.44 -2.44
C SER A 14 -3.67 -18.80 -3.02
N THR A 15 -4.43 -18.11 -2.17
CA THR A 15 -5.63 -17.37 -2.57
C THR A 15 -5.61 -15.98 -1.97
N ALA A 16 -6.04 -14.98 -2.74
CA ALA A 16 -6.23 -13.62 -2.27
C ALA A 16 -7.60 -13.12 -2.71
N LYS A 17 -8.21 -12.24 -1.92
CA LYS A 17 -9.46 -11.55 -2.26
C LYS A 17 -9.23 -10.06 -2.28
N VAL A 18 -9.74 -9.41 -3.31
CA VAL A 18 -9.72 -7.95 -3.45
C VAL A 18 -11.17 -7.46 -3.47
N ARG A 19 -11.43 -6.39 -2.73
CA ARG A 19 -12.63 -5.58 -2.89
C ARG A 19 -12.18 -4.17 -3.23
N GLY A 20 -12.51 -3.72 -4.42
CA GLY A 20 -12.44 -2.33 -4.84
C GLY A 20 -13.81 -1.85 -5.28
N GLY A 21 -13.92 -0.56 -5.57
CA GLY A 21 -15.17 0.06 -6.05
C GLY A 21 -15.97 0.76 -4.95
N ASP A 22 -17.04 1.40 -5.40
CA ASP A 22 -17.92 2.22 -4.57
C ASP A 22 -18.80 1.37 -3.63
N PRO A 23 -19.44 2.01 -2.63
CA PRO A 23 -20.53 1.39 -1.89
C PRO A 23 -21.63 0.88 -2.83
N SER A 24 -22.21 -0.26 -2.49
CA SER A 24 -23.35 -0.84 -3.20
C SER A 24 -24.57 -0.62 -2.33
N ASP A 25 -25.34 0.43 -2.63
CA ASP A 25 -26.55 0.82 -1.91
C ASP A 25 -27.80 0.28 -2.62
N GLU A 26 -28.86 -0.05 -1.87
CA GLU A 26 -30.13 -0.49 -2.44
C GLU A 26 -30.91 0.71 -3.02
N PRO A 27 -31.82 0.51 -3.99
CA PRO A 27 -32.55 1.61 -4.65
C PRO A 27 -33.34 2.52 -3.69
N GLU A 28 -33.82 1.95 -2.57
CA GLU A 28 -34.57 2.66 -1.54
C GLU A 28 -33.68 3.65 -0.75
N ASP A 29 -32.39 3.37 -0.64
CA ASP A 29 -31.42 4.14 0.15
C ASP A 29 -30.85 5.36 -0.60
N LEU A 30 -30.94 5.36 -1.94
CA LEU A 30 -30.34 6.39 -2.80
C LEU A 30 -30.89 7.81 -2.56
N ASN A 31 -32.08 7.93 -1.97
CA ASN A 31 -32.73 9.22 -1.70
C ASN A 31 -32.53 9.71 -0.26
N LEU A 32 -31.86 8.92 0.59
CA LEU A 32 -31.60 9.29 1.98
C LEU A 32 -30.56 10.40 2.06
N ARG A 33 -30.68 11.27 3.06
CA ARG A 33 -29.70 12.35 3.31
C ARG A 33 -28.52 11.86 4.15
N HIS A 34 -27.87 10.80 3.70
CA HIS A 34 -26.69 10.21 4.31
C HIS A 34 -25.52 10.22 3.32
N TRP A 35 -24.30 10.31 3.85
CA TRP A 35 -23.10 10.25 3.01
C TRP A 35 -22.76 8.80 2.69
N SER A 36 -22.51 8.52 1.41
CA SER A 36 -22.01 7.25 0.89
C SER A 36 -20.82 7.53 -0.01
N GLY A 37 -19.70 6.86 0.25
CA GLY A 37 -18.48 7.02 -0.53
C GLY A 37 -17.32 6.21 0.02
N VAL A 38 -16.18 6.31 -0.66
CA VAL A 38 -14.93 5.65 -0.26
C VAL A 38 -13.97 6.69 0.31
N LEU A 39 -13.34 6.37 1.46
CA LEU A 39 -12.16 7.08 1.95
C LEU A 39 -10.91 6.27 1.57
N PRO A 40 -10.13 6.70 0.55
CA PRO A 40 -8.95 5.96 0.12
C PRO A 40 -7.84 6.03 1.17
N LEU A 41 -7.29 4.88 1.55
CA LEU A 41 -6.12 4.78 2.41
C LEU A 41 -4.94 4.22 1.61
N ARG A 42 -3.75 4.79 1.83
CA ARG A 42 -2.51 4.38 1.16
C ARG A 42 -1.38 4.29 2.18
N LEU A 43 -0.53 3.29 2.04
CA LEU A 43 0.67 3.14 2.87
C LEU A 43 1.80 3.92 2.21
N THR A 44 2.18 5.09 2.72
CA THR A 44 3.28 5.88 2.15
C THR A 44 4.50 5.87 3.07
N ALA A 45 5.69 5.77 2.48
CA ALA A 45 6.93 6.01 3.20
C ALA A 45 7.16 7.53 3.34
N SER A 46 7.55 7.96 4.53
CA SER A 46 8.01 9.33 4.81
C SER A 46 9.45 9.54 4.37
N ALA A 47 9.90 10.80 4.30
CA ALA A 47 11.29 11.16 4.01
C ALA A 47 12.26 10.42 4.96
N PRO A 48 13.42 9.93 4.48
CA PRO A 48 14.39 9.27 5.35
C PRO A 48 14.89 10.24 6.42
N GLU A 49 14.79 9.82 7.68
CA GLU A 49 15.30 10.59 8.81
C GLU A 49 16.70 10.09 9.18
N PRO A 50 17.72 10.96 9.27
CA PRO A 50 19.05 10.56 9.68
C PRO A 50 19.05 10.13 11.15
N GLY A 51 19.90 9.15 11.48
CA GLY A 51 20.12 8.75 12.88
C GLY A 51 20.58 9.92 13.75
N ALA A 52 20.16 9.92 15.02
CA ALA A 52 20.50 10.97 15.98
C ALA A 52 22.01 11.04 16.26
N GLU A 53 22.68 9.89 16.19
CA GLU A 53 24.12 9.75 16.40
C GLU A 53 24.78 9.13 15.16
N GLY A 54 26.05 9.46 14.92
CA GLY A 54 26.85 8.90 13.84
C GLY A 54 27.28 9.92 12.77
N VAL A 55 27.90 9.41 11.71
CA VAL A 55 28.49 10.22 10.64
C VAL A 55 27.39 10.69 9.67
N ARG A 56 27.33 12.00 9.42
CA ARG A 56 26.47 12.56 8.38
C ARG A 56 27.12 12.37 7.01
N VAL A 57 26.56 11.44 6.25
CA VAL A 57 26.87 11.23 4.83
C VAL A 57 25.68 11.63 3.97
N PRO A 58 25.90 11.95 2.69
CA PRO A 58 24.80 12.14 1.75
C PRO A 58 23.89 10.91 1.72
N LEU A 59 22.59 11.15 1.48
CA LEU A 59 21.61 10.09 1.37
C LEU A 59 22.02 9.12 0.24
N PRO A 60 22.07 7.81 0.47
CA PRO A 60 22.38 6.86 -0.59
C PRO A 60 21.37 6.95 -1.74
N PRO A 61 21.81 6.88 -3.02
CA PRO A 61 20.93 7.09 -4.18
C PRO A 61 19.70 6.18 -4.23
N TYR A 62 19.79 4.96 -3.70
CA TYR A 62 18.65 4.02 -3.66
C TYR A 62 17.52 4.46 -2.72
N LEU A 63 17.75 5.41 -1.81
CA LEU A 63 16.71 5.98 -0.95
C LEU A 63 16.03 7.22 -1.55
N HIS A 64 16.60 7.82 -2.61
CA HIS A 64 16.08 9.08 -3.17
C HIS A 64 14.62 8.98 -3.66
N ASN A 65 14.22 7.82 -4.16
CA ASN A 65 12.88 7.57 -4.71
C ASN A 65 12.03 6.65 -3.82
N TYR A 66 12.44 6.42 -2.58
CA TYR A 66 11.73 5.48 -1.70
C TYR A 66 10.41 6.07 -1.18
N CYS A 67 10.35 7.40 -1.03
CA CYS A 67 9.15 8.13 -0.64
C CYS A 67 8.26 8.39 -1.86
N GLY A 68 6.98 8.03 -1.79
CA GLY A 68 6.00 8.30 -2.84
C GLY A 68 5.76 7.17 -3.86
N ASN A 69 6.77 6.37 -4.20
CA ASN A 69 6.67 5.36 -5.28
C ASN A 69 6.01 4.02 -4.90
N HIS A 70 5.85 3.69 -3.61
CA HIS A 70 5.34 2.37 -3.20
C HIS A 70 3.82 2.18 -3.31
N ASN A 71 3.08 3.16 -3.86
CA ASN A 71 1.62 3.18 -3.88
C ASN A 71 0.97 3.09 -5.27
N GLU A 72 1.75 2.96 -6.35
CA GLU A 72 1.22 3.09 -7.72
C GLU A 72 0.64 1.77 -8.28
N SER A 73 1.00 0.62 -7.73
CA SER A 73 0.65 -0.71 -8.28
C SER A 73 -0.81 -1.14 -8.10
N GLY A 74 -1.68 -0.28 -7.57
CA GLY A 74 -3.11 -0.60 -7.33
C GLY A 74 -4.09 0.09 -8.27
N SER A 75 -3.63 1.00 -9.15
CA SER A 75 -4.50 1.94 -9.87
C SER A 75 -4.98 1.45 -11.23
N ASP A 76 -4.34 0.42 -11.80
CA ASP A 76 -4.65 -0.09 -13.13
C ASP A 76 -5.54 -1.34 -13.06
N ARG A 77 -6.80 -1.13 -12.68
CA ARG A 77 -7.87 -2.08 -12.93
C ARG A 77 -9.10 -1.30 -13.37
N THR A 78 -9.09 -0.92 -14.63
CA THR A 78 -10.33 -0.60 -15.34
C THR A 78 -11.21 -1.85 -15.29
N PRO A 79 -12.47 -1.77 -14.84
CA PRO A 79 -13.38 -2.89 -14.95
C PRO A 79 -13.60 -3.16 -16.45
N GLU A 80 -13.18 -4.33 -16.93
CA GLU A 80 -13.72 -4.89 -18.17
C GLU A 80 -15.19 -5.27 -17.92
N GLU A 81 -16.05 -4.93 -18.89
CA GLU A 81 -17.51 -5.02 -18.88
C GLU A 81 -18.07 -6.44 -18.66
#